data_AF-A0A379YIY8-F1
#
_entry.id   AF-A0A379YIY8-F1
#
_cell.length_a   1.000
_cell.length_b   1.000
_cell.length_c   1.000
_cell.angle_alpha   90.00
_cell.angle_beta   90.00
_cell.angle_gamma   90.00
#
_symmetry.space_group_name_H-M   'P 1'
#
loop_
_entity.id
_entity.type
_entity.pdbx_description
1 polymer ?
#
loop_
_entity_poly.entity_id
_entity_poly.type
_entity_poly.pdbx_seq_one_letter_code
_entity_poly.pdbx_strand_id
1 'polypeptide(L)'
;MREVYKRLPKWNYQGTELALWHRDQQINDRGVCMDVQLAQAAIEAVDLEQKRLAKRTQVMTDGEVQAATQRDAMLKHIVESYGVELPDMQRSTLERRMADPDFPSAVKELLAIRLQASTPAPVSTNH
;
A
#
# COMPACT_ATOMS: atom_id res chain seq x y z
N MET A 1 -15.38 -16.94 -28.15
CA MET A 1 -16.40 -16.98 -27.07
C MET A 1 -17.25 -18.26 -27.06
N ARG A 2 -17.80 -18.76 -28.19
CA ARG A 2 -18.66 -19.97 -28.22
C ARG A 2 -17.97 -21.28 -27.78
N GLU A 3 -16.73 -21.54 -28.19
CA GLU A 3 -15.97 -22.73 -27.75
C GLU A 3 -15.68 -22.74 -26.23
N VAL A 4 -15.42 -21.57 -25.64
CA VAL A 4 -15.14 -21.41 -24.20
C VAL A 4 -16.41 -21.67 -23.38
N TYR A 5 -17.54 -21.17 -23.86
CA TYR A 5 -18.86 -21.41 -23.25
C TYR A 5 -19.23 -22.90 -23.15
N LYS A 6 -18.79 -23.73 -24.11
CA LYS A 6 -19.02 -25.18 -24.09
C LYS A 6 -18.17 -25.93 -23.06
N ARG A 7 -17.03 -25.38 -22.64
CA ARG A 7 -16.08 -26.00 -21.71
C ARG A 7 -16.23 -25.51 -20.26
N LEU A 8 -17.03 -24.45 -20.04
CA LEU A 8 -17.27 -23.93 -18.70
C LEU A 8 -18.16 -24.89 -17.88
N PRO A 9 -17.76 -25.24 -16.65
CA PRO A 9 -18.55 -26.13 -15.81
C PRO A 9 -19.90 -25.52 -15.46
N LYS A 10 -20.99 -26.25 -15.74
CA LYS A 10 -22.37 -25.74 -15.55
C LYS A 10 -22.87 -25.81 -14.11
N TRP A 11 -22.11 -26.41 -13.20
CA TRP A 11 -22.52 -26.61 -11.79
C TRP A 11 -22.60 -25.30 -11.00
N ASN A 12 -21.83 -24.28 -11.39
CA ASN A 12 -21.84 -22.94 -10.78
C ASN A 12 -22.60 -21.88 -11.61
N TYR A 13 -23.27 -22.31 -12.68
CA TYR A 13 -23.89 -21.44 -13.69
C TYR A 13 -25.40 -21.71 -13.78
N GLN A 14 -26.07 -21.88 -12.63
CA GLN A 14 -27.48 -22.22 -12.51
C GLN A 14 -28.10 -21.56 -11.27
N GLY A 15 -29.42 -21.36 -11.28
CA GLY A 15 -30.18 -20.90 -10.12
C GLY A 15 -29.94 -19.43 -9.73
N THR A 16 -30.08 -19.14 -8.45
CA THR A 16 -30.10 -17.77 -7.91
C THR A 16 -28.77 -17.03 -8.08
N GLU A 17 -27.63 -17.72 -7.99
CA GLU A 17 -26.31 -17.11 -8.16
C GLU A 17 -26.08 -16.58 -9.59
N LEU A 18 -26.58 -17.31 -10.60
CA LEU A 18 -26.52 -16.83 -12.00
C LEU A 18 -27.40 -15.59 -12.21
N ALA A 19 -28.57 -15.55 -11.57
CA ALA A 19 -29.45 -14.38 -11.63
C ALA A 19 -28.81 -13.16 -10.94
N LEU A 20 -28.16 -13.36 -9.79
CA LEU A 20 -27.39 -12.31 -9.11
C LEU A 20 -26.23 -11.83 -9.97
N TRP A 21 -25.48 -12.75 -10.59
CA TRP A 21 -24.40 -12.39 -11.50
C TRP A 21 -24.90 -11.55 -12.68
N HIS A 22 -26.01 -11.91 -13.30
CA HIS A 22 -26.61 -11.10 -14.37
C HIS A 22 -27.05 -9.71 -13.89
N ARG A 23 -27.53 -9.59 -12.65
CA ARG A 23 -27.89 -8.29 -12.05
C ARG A 23 -26.65 -7.46 -11.76
N ASP A 24 -25.60 -8.06 -11.22
CA ASP A 24 -24.30 -7.42 -11.05
C ASP A 24 -23.74 -6.92 -12.38
N GLN A 25 -23.83 -7.72 -13.46
CA GLN A 25 -23.42 -7.26 -14.80
C GLN A 25 -24.24 -6.05 -15.26
N GLN A 26 -25.56 -6.06 -15.09
CA GLN A 26 -26.40 -4.90 -15.44
C GLN A 26 -26.05 -3.64 -14.63
N ILE A 27 -25.65 -3.80 -13.37
CA ILE A 27 -25.21 -2.69 -12.51
C ILE A 27 -23.84 -2.18 -12.98
N ASN A 28 -22.90 -3.08 -13.23
CA ASN A 28 -21.55 -2.76 -13.69
C ASN A 28 -21.58 -2.07 -15.07
N ASP A 29 -22.42 -2.55 -15.99
CA ASP A 29 -22.59 -1.97 -17.33
C ASP A 29 -23.18 -0.56 -17.29
N ARG A 30 -23.99 -0.23 -16.28
CA ARG A 30 -24.47 1.14 -16.06
C ARG A 30 -23.36 2.08 -15.57
N GLY A 31 -22.38 1.53 -14.87
CA GLY A 31 -21.31 2.27 -14.24
C GLY A 31 -21.80 3.19 -13.13
N VAL A 32 -20.85 3.98 -12.60
CA VAL A 32 -21.10 5.00 -11.58
C VAL A 32 -20.41 6.27 -12.04
N CYS A 33 -21.11 7.41 -11.96
CA CYS A 33 -20.49 8.71 -12.21
C CYS A 33 -19.53 9.03 -11.06
N MET A 34 -18.26 9.22 -11.40
CA MET A 34 -17.20 9.55 -10.45
C MET A 34 -16.69 10.97 -10.71
N ASP A 35 -16.36 11.68 -9.65
CA ASP A 35 -15.63 12.94 -9.75
C ASP A 35 -14.15 12.65 -10.05
N VAL A 36 -13.82 12.68 -11.34
CA VAL A 36 -12.46 12.41 -11.84
C VAL A 36 -11.48 13.50 -11.38
N GLN A 37 -11.94 14.75 -11.24
CA GLN A 37 -11.07 15.83 -10.79
C GLN A 37 -10.67 15.64 -9.34
N LEU A 38 -11.62 15.26 -8.47
CA LEU A 38 -11.34 14.92 -7.09
C LEU A 38 -10.37 13.72 -6.99
N ALA A 39 -10.61 12.68 -7.78
CA ALA A 39 -9.74 11.50 -7.80
C ALA A 39 -8.30 11.84 -8.21
N GLN A 40 -8.14 12.65 -9.26
CA GLN A 40 -6.84 13.10 -9.74
C GLN A 40 -6.11 13.97 -8.69
N ALA A 41 -6.82 14.92 -8.08
CA ALA A 41 -6.26 15.74 -7.01
C ALA A 41 -5.82 14.89 -5.79
N ALA A 42 -6.56 13.83 -5.47
CA ALA A 42 -6.19 12.90 -4.41
C ALA A 42 -4.90 12.12 -4.74
N ILE A 43 -4.75 11.65 -5.99
CA ILE A 43 -3.51 10.99 -6.46
C ILE A 43 -2.32 11.95 -6.34
N GLU A 44 -2.46 13.18 -6.82
CA GLU A 44 -1.41 14.21 -6.76
C GLU A 44 -1.01 14.54 -5.31
N ALA A 45 -1.99 14.63 -4.41
CA ALA A 45 -1.74 14.84 -2.99
C ALA A 45 -0.94 13.68 -2.36
N VAL A 46 -1.28 12.44 -2.72
CA VAL A 46 -0.54 11.25 -2.27
C VAL A 46 0.88 11.23 -2.82
N ASP A 47 1.09 11.55 -4.09
CA ASP A 47 2.41 11.61 -4.72
C ASP A 47 3.31 12.67 -4.06
N LEU A 48 2.75 13.84 -3.76
CA LEU A 48 3.46 14.90 -3.05
C LEU A 48 3.90 14.43 -1.66
N GLU A 49 2.99 13.75 -0.95
CA GLU A 49 3.26 13.26 0.40
C GLU A 49 4.31 12.14 0.40
N GLN A 50 4.28 11.23 -0.57
CA GLN A 50 5.33 10.21 -0.73
C GLN A 50 6.70 10.83 -0.99
N LYS A 51 6.79 11.85 -1.85
CA LYS A 51 8.03 12.59 -2.09
C LYS A 51 8.53 13.29 -0.81
N ARG A 52 7.61 13.87 -0.03
CA ARG A 52 7.93 14.51 1.26
C ARG A 52 8.50 13.48 2.25
N LEU A 53 7.88 12.31 2.36
CA LEU A 53 8.34 11.23 3.24
C LEU A 53 9.71 10.70 2.80
N ALA A 54 9.93 10.48 1.50
CA ALA A 54 11.22 10.06 0.96
C ALA A 54 12.34 11.07 1.28
N LYS A 55 12.08 12.36 1.08
CA LYS A 55 13.04 13.42 1.42
C LYS A 55 13.37 13.42 2.91
N ARG A 56 12.37 13.23 3.78
CA ARG A 56 12.59 13.16 5.23
C ARG A 56 13.42 11.93 5.60
N THR A 57 13.15 10.77 4.99
CA THR A 57 13.97 9.57 5.16
C THR A 57 15.43 9.83 4.78
N GLN A 58 15.67 10.46 3.63
CA GLN A 58 17.03 10.77 3.20
C GLN A 58 17.74 11.68 4.20
N VAL A 59 17.08 12.74 4.68
CA VAL A 59 17.66 13.65 5.67
C VAL A 59 17.99 12.94 6.99
N MET A 60 17.13 12.05 7.46
CA MET A 60 17.35 11.32 8.72
C MET A 60 18.41 10.21 8.62
N THR A 61 18.68 9.73 7.40
CA THR A 61 19.62 8.62 7.15
C THR A 61 20.88 9.09 6.43
N ASP A 62 21.13 10.41 6.40
CA ASP A 62 22.25 11.04 5.67
C ASP A 62 22.36 10.58 4.20
N GLY A 63 21.22 10.25 3.59
CA GLY A 63 21.10 9.79 2.21
C GLY A 63 21.33 8.30 1.99
N GLU A 64 21.63 7.51 3.02
CA GLU A 64 21.83 6.06 2.89
C GLU A 64 20.56 5.32 2.46
N VAL A 65 19.39 5.82 2.89
CA VAL A 65 18.09 5.25 2.52
C VAL A 65 17.29 6.26 1.69
N GLN A 66 16.98 5.88 0.46
CA GLN A 66 16.34 6.79 -0.50
C GLN A 66 14.84 6.95 -0.26
N ALA A 67 14.18 5.88 0.22
CA ALA A 67 12.78 5.89 0.57
C ALA A 67 12.51 4.90 1.69
N ALA A 68 11.59 5.23 2.60
CA ALA A 68 11.26 4.33 3.70
C ALA A 68 10.70 2.97 3.23
N THR A 69 10.23 2.86 1.98
CA THR A 69 9.76 1.60 1.41
C THR A 69 10.87 0.57 1.15
N GLN A 70 12.14 0.99 1.10
CA GLN A 70 13.31 0.14 0.91
C GLN A 70 13.62 -0.67 2.17
N ARG A 71 12.91 -1.78 2.37
CA ARG A 71 13.00 -2.64 3.56
C ARG A 71 14.45 -2.93 3.97
N ASP A 72 15.26 -3.46 3.06
CA ASP A 72 16.58 -3.98 3.40
C ASP A 72 17.57 -2.85 3.71
N ALA A 73 17.50 -1.74 2.95
CA ALA A 73 18.29 -0.55 3.23
C ALA A 73 17.93 0.05 4.60
N MET A 74 16.65 0.07 4.95
CA MET A 74 16.17 0.55 6.25
C MET A 74 16.67 -0.33 7.41
N LEU A 75 16.55 -1.66 7.26
CA LEU A 75 17.04 -2.60 8.26
C LEU A 75 18.55 -2.45 8.46
N LYS A 76 19.30 -2.37 7.36
CA LYS A 76 20.74 -2.20 7.39
C LYS A 76 21.13 -0.90 8.11
N HIS A 77 20.54 0.23 7.73
CA HIS A 77 20.83 1.52 8.35
C HIS A 77 20.52 1.53 9.86
N ILE A 78 19.38 0.93 10.28
CA ILE A 78 19.01 0.87 11.70
C ILE A 78 20.02 0.04 12.50
N VAL A 79 20.47 -1.09 11.95
CA VAL A 79 21.48 -1.94 12.59
C VAL A 79 22.83 -1.23 12.66
N GLU A 80 23.30 -0.63 11.56
CA GLU A 80 24.61 0.02 11.48
C GLU A 80 24.70 1.29 12.32
N SER A 81 23.64 2.10 12.33
CA SER A 81 23.63 3.41 13.02
C SER A 81 23.20 3.33 14.49
N TYR A 82 22.30 2.39 14.83
CA TYR A 82 21.69 2.33 16.17
C TYR A 82 21.89 0.98 16.87
N GLY A 83 22.45 -0.03 16.21
CA GLY A 83 22.66 -1.36 16.81
C GLY A 83 21.34 -2.11 17.13
N VAL A 84 20.23 -1.69 16.53
CA VAL A 84 18.90 -2.25 16.82
C VAL A 84 18.53 -3.28 15.75
N GLU A 85 18.31 -4.52 16.16
CA GLU A 85 17.78 -5.56 15.26
C GLU A 85 16.25 -5.63 15.32
N LEU A 86 15.64 -5.59 14.13
CA LEU A 86 14.21 -5.78 13.91
C LEU A 86 14.00 -7.06 13.09
N PRO A 87 13.11 -7.98 13.52
CA PRO A 87 12.92 -9.25 12.83
C PRO A 87 12.21 -9.09 11.47
N ASP A 88 11.37 -8.07 11.35
CA ASP A 88 10.66 -7.74 10.13
C ASP A 88 10.20 -6.27 10.12
N MET A 89 9.63 -5.84 8.99
CA MET A 89 9.03 -4.52 8.80
C MET A 89 7.49 -4.56 8.81
N GLN A 90 6.89 -5.57 9.48
CA GLN A 90 5.43 -5.66 9.60
C GLN A 90 4.92 -4.61 10.58
N ARG A 91 3.77 -4.00 10.26
CA ARG A 91 3.16 -2.92 11.05
C ARG A 91 3.06 -3.26 12.54
N SER A 92 2.52 -4.44 12.87
CA SER A 92 2.35 -4.89 14.25
C SER A 92 3.66 -5.02 15.02
N THR A 93 4.73 -5.52 14.37
CA THR A 93 6.07 -5.61 14.94
C THR A 93 6.63 -4.23 15.25
N LEU A 94 6.50 -3.29 14.31
CA LEU A 94 7.01 -1.92 14.46
C LEU A 94 6.27 -1.17 15.57
N GLU A 95 4.94 -1.23 15.59
CA GLU A 95 4.11 -0.58 16.62
C GLU A 95 4.45 -1.09 18.02
N ARG A 96 4.63 -2.41 18.19
CA ARG A 96 5.05 -2.98 19.48
C ARG A 96 6.43 -2.48 19.93
N ARG A 97 7.39 -2.38 19.01
CA ARG A 97 8.75 -1.89 19.32
C ARG A 97 8.76 -0.39 19.62
N MET A 98 7.90 0.39 18.96
CA MET A 98 7.76 1.82 19.24
C MET A 98 7.13 2.11 20.61
N ALA A 99 6.33 1.20 21.14
CA ALA A 99 5.73 1.30 22.47
C ALA A 99 6.73 1.04 23.61
N ASP A 100 7.88 0.42 23.32
CA ASP A 100 8.95 0.19 24.30
C ASP A 100 9.59 1.53 24.71
N PRO A 101 9.58 1.92 26.00
CA PRO A 101 10.14 3.19 26.48
C PRO A 101 11.63 3.34 26.16
N ASP A 102 12.40 2.26 26.23
CA ASP A 102 13.86 2.27 26.08
C ASP A 102 14.31 2.25 24.61
N PHE A 103 13.37 2.13 23.68
CA PHE A 103 13.67 2.07 22.25
C PHE A 103 14.10 3.45 21.72
N PRO A 104 15.21 3.56 20.95
CA PRO A 104 15.77 4.84 20.53
C PRO A 104 14.77 5.73 19.80
N SER A 105 14.64 6.99 20.22
CA SER A 105 13.67 7.95 19.67
C SER A 105 13.86 8.20 18.17
N ALA A 106 15.11 8.26 17.70
CA ALA A 106 15.43 8.43 16.29
C ALA A 106 14.91 7.24 15.44
N VAL A 107 15.04 6.01 15.95
CA VAL A 107 14.50 4.83 15.28
C VAL A 107 12.97 4.84 15.31
N LYS A 108 12.32 5.27 16.41
CA LYS A 108 10.86 5.44 16.45
C LYS A 108 10.37 6.37 15.35
N GLU A 109 11.08 7.47 15.11
CA GLU A 109 10.72 8.43 14.07
C GLU A 109 10.90 7.84 12.65
N LEU A 110 11.98 7.10 12.39
CA LEU A 110 12.16 6.37 11.13
C LEU A 110 11.06 5.34 10.90
N LEU A 111 10.66 4.59 11.93
CA LEU A 111 9.57 3.63 11.86
C LEU A 111 8.21 4.32 11.64
N ALA A 112 7.98 5.49 12.24
CA ALA A 112 6.77 6.27 11.98
C ALA A 112 6.67 6.70 10.50
N ILE A 113 7.79 7.13 9.89
CA ILE A 113 7.85 7.47 8.47
C ILE A 113 7.61 6.22 7.62
N ARG A 114 8.19 5.07 7.98
CA ARG A 114 7.94 3.79 7.31
C ARG A 114 6.46 3.44 7.30
N LEU A 115 5.78 3.56 8.44
CA LEU A 115 4.36 3.23 8.57
C LEU A 115 3.50 4.13 7.68
N GLN A 116 3.80 5.43 7.64
CA GLN A 116 3.11 6.39 6.77
C GLN A 116 3.33 6.08 5.29
N ALA A 117 4.58 5.79 4.89
CA ALA A 117 4.94 5.52 3.50
C ALA A 117 4.48 4.15 2.98
N SER A 118 4.06 3.24 3.86
CA SER A 118 3.61 1.89 3.49
C SER A 118 2.13 1.83 3.12
N THR A 119 1.41 2.95 3.23
CA THR A 119 0.02 3.06 2.78
C THR A 119 0.00 3.03 1.24
N PRO A 120 -0.72 2.07 0.61
CA PRO A 120 -0.78 2.00 -0.84
C PRO A 120 -1.42 3.26 -1.41
N ALA A 121 -0.80 3.83 -2.45
CA ALA A 121 -1.41 4.90 -3.23
C ALA A 121 -2.61 4.37 -4.02
N PRO A 122 -3.64 5.21 -4.26
CA PRO A 122 -4.63 4.91 -5.28
C PRO A 122 -3.92 4.80 -6.64
N VAL A 123 -4.09 3.66 -7.32
CA VAL A 123 -3.51 3.41 -8.64
C VAL A 123 -4.36 4.12 -9.70
N SER A 124 -3.76 5.03 -10.46
CA SER A 124 -4.40 5.59 -11.65
C SER A 124 -4.22 4.64 -12.82
N THR A 125 -5.27 3.91 -13.21
CA THR A 125 -5.28 3.15 -14.47
C THR A 125 -5.66 4.11 -15.59
N ASN A 126 -4.69 4.53 -16.40
CA ASN A 126 -4.96 5.25 -17.65
C ASN A 126 -5.83 4.35 -18.56
N HIS A 127 -7.03 4.80 -18.91
CA HIS A 127 -7.93 4.21 -19.90
C HIS A 127 -8.28 5.25 -20.96
#